data_AF-A0A3N7DID8-F1
#
_entry.id   AF-A0A3N7DID8-F1
#
_cell.length_a   1.000
_cell.length_b   1.000
_cell.length_c   1.000
_cell.angle_alpha   90.00
_cell.angle_beta   90.00
_cell.angle_gamma   90.00
#
_symmetry.space_group_name_H-M   'P 1'
#
loop_
_entity.id
_entity.type
_entity.pdbx_description
1 polymer ?
#
loop_
_entity_poly.entity_id
_entity_poly.type
_entity_poly.pdbx_seq_one_letter_code
_entity_poly.pdbx_strand_id
1 'polypeptide(L)'
;MKTKRILAVVSTSLAVMLAGCSNSPSEADARKAVENAIGSCDNVKVTDFEKINGISSGDNYYTLQVKYAIEFKAFDKNINVAKDILGQAEKFQSEVVQPSQVRRDAYEQARKEAVSSGKYENAAAYDMDHSAEWEKYNIDNNVATNPDWVLNNFTNKGRAILTNNLRELCPNMNQVVYQEYAKAAINKHLDTFKVPFENNKLTMIKSDNGWINR
;
A
#
# COMPACT_ATOMS: atom_id res chain seq x y z
N MET A 1 -51.87 -49.07 -50.74
CA MET A 1 -50.96 -48.17 -51.48
C MET A 1 -50.37 -47.12 -50.54
N LYS A 2 -49.05 -47.23 -50.35
CA LYS A 2 -48.00 -46.27 -49.96
C LYS A 2 -48.37 -44.96 -49.22
N THR A 3 -48.06 -44.98 -47.93
CA THR A 3 -47.34 -44.01 -47.07
C THR A 3 -46.70 -42.80 -47.75
N LYS A 4 -46.74 -41.64 -47.06
CA LYS A 4 -45.58 -40.74 -46.88
C LYS A 4 -45.83 -39.74 -45.73
N ARG A 5 -45.12 -39.95 -44.62
CA ARG A 5 -44.88 -38.96 -43.55
C ARG A 5 -43.69 -38.11 -43.98
N ILE A 6 -43.80 -36.79 -43.92
CA ILE A 6 -42.69 -35.87 -44.20
C ILE A 6 -42.18 -35.33 -42.86
N LEU A 7 -40.96 -35.77 -42.50
CA LEU A 7 -40.13 -35.22 -41.43
C LEU A 7 -39.70 -33.80 -41.84
N ALA A 8 -40.00 -32.79 -41.02
CA ALA A 8 -39.34 -31.48 -41.11
C ALA A 8 -38.02 -31.55 -40.34
N VAL A 9 -36.91 -31.45 -41.08
CA VAL A 9 -35.54 -31.40 -40.56
C VAL A 9 -35.28 -30.02 -39.97
N VAL A 10 -34.94 -29.98 -38.68
CA VAL A 10 -34.47 -28.79 -37.96
C VAL A 10 -33.02 -28.53 -38.38
N SER A 11 -32.80 -27.52 -39.22
CA SER A 11 -31.45 -27.00 -39.51
C SER A 11 -31.00 -26.05 -38.41
N THR A 12 -30.34 -26.57 -37.38
CA THR A 12 -29.49 -25.79 -36.48
C THR A 12 -28.22 -25.39 -37.22
N SER A 13 -28.22 -24.19 -37.81
CA SER A 13 -27.00 -23.54 -38.28
C SER A 13 -26.15 -23.13 -37.08
N LEU A 14 -25.20 -24.00 -36.71
CA LEU A 14 -24.15 -23.69 -35.76
C LEU A 14 -23.24 -22.62 -36.40
N ALA A 15 -23.53 -21.35 -36.12
CA ALA A 15 -22.61 -20.26 -36.44
C ALA A 15 -21.41 -20.39 -35.51
N VAL A 16 -20.38 -21.11 -35.96
CA VAL A 16 -19.04 -21.04 -35.39
C VAL A 16 -18.60 -19.60 -35.58
N MET A 17 -18.74 -18.78 -34.54
CA MET A 17 -18.12 -17.47 -34.51
C MET A 17 -16.63 -17.70 -34.74
N LEU A 18 -16.11 -17.19 -35.85
CA LEU A 18 -14.67 -16.99 -36.02
C LEU A 18 -14.26 -16.01 -34.92
N ALA A 19 -13.89 -16.52 -33.75
CA ALA A 19 -13.00 -15.81 -32.85
C ALA A 19 -11.72 -15.61 -33.65
N GLY A 20 -11.58 -14.41 -34.22
CA GLY A 20 -10.44 -14.05 -35.06
C GLY A 20 -9.16 -14.38 -34.32
N CYS A 21 -8.25 -15.07 -35.01
CA CYS A 21 -6.91 -15.36 -34.55
C CYS A 21 -6.15 -14.04 -34.32
N SER A 22 -6.38 -13.34 -33.21
CA SER A 22 -5.50 -12.25 -32.82
C SER A 22 -4.16 -12.86 -32.42
N ASN A 23 -3.10 -12.47 -33.13
CA ASN A 23 -1.73 -12.87 -32.82
C ASN A 23 -1.15 -12.16 -31.59
N SER A 24 -1.96 -11.32 -30.92
CA SER A 24 -1.62 -10.66 -29.66
C SER A 24 -2.68 -10.95 -28.60
N PRO A 25 -2.30 -10.91 -27.31
CA PRO A 25 -3.26 -11.04 -26.21
C PRO A 25 -4.24 -9.87 -26.19
N SER A 26 -5.51 -10.19 -25.90
CA SER A 26 -6.53 -9.17 -25.62
C SER A 26 -6.27 -8.50 -24.28
N GLU A 27 -6.96 -7.38 -24.02
CA GLU A 27 -6.94 -6.75 -22.70
C GLU A 27 -7.49 -7.69 -21.61
N ALA A 28 -8.54 -8.45 -21.94
CA ALA A 28 -9.13 -9.43 -21.01
C ALA A 28 -8.14 -10.55 -20.66
N ASP A 29 -7.37 -11.06 -21.64
CA ASP A 29 -6.34 -12.05 -21.38
C ASP A 29 -5.25 -11.50 -20.46
N ALA A 30 -4.79 -10.28 -20.75
CA ALA A 30 -3.76 -9.59 -19.96
C ALA A 30 -4.23 -9.31 -18.53
N ARG A 31 -5.48 -8.85 -18.37
CA ARG A 31 -6.10 -8.60 -17.07
C ARG A 31 -6.20 -9.89 -16.26
N LYS A 32 -6.68 -10.98 -16.87
CA LYS A 32 -6.77 -12.30 -16.22
C LYS A 32 -5.40 -12.83 -15.81
N ALA A 33 -4.38 -12.62 -16.63
CA ALA A 33 -3.00 -12.97 -16.30
C ALA A 33 -2.47 -12.19 -15.09
N VAL A 34 -2.76 -10.89 -14.99
CA VAL A 34 -2.41 -10.08 -13.81
C VAL A 34 -3.18 -10.52 -12.57
N GLU A 35 -4.49 -10.76 -12.68
CA GLU A 35 -5.32 -11.28 -11.57
C GLU A 35 -4.79 -12.62 -11.06
N ASN A 36 -4.44 -13.54 -11.97
CA ASN A 36 -3.85 -14.83 -11.59
C ASN A 36 -2.48 -14.67 -10.92
N ALA A 37 -1.64 -13.74 -11.40
CA ALA A 37 -0.32 -13.49 -10.85
C ALA A 37 -0.37 -12.87 -9.44
N ILE A 38 -1.41 -12.10 -9.15
CA ILE A 38 -1.66 -11.45 -7.87
C ILE A 38 -2.29 -12.42 -6.86
N GLY A 39 -3.13 -13.35 -7.34
CA GLY A 39 -3.90 -14.28 -6.52
C GLY A 39 -5.35 -13.82 -6.33
N SER A 40 -6.19 -14.71 -5.81
CA SER A 40 -7.60 -14.42 -5.54
C SER A 40 -7.83 -14.12 -4.06
N CYS A 41 -8.53 -13.01 -3.79
CA CYS A 41 -9.05 -12.67 -2.47
C CYS A 41 -10.25 -11.71 -2.59
N ASP A 42 -11.26 -11.84 -1.73
CA ASP A 42 -12.44 -10.97 -1.77
C ASP A 42 -12.15 -9.50 -1.40
N ASN A 43 -11.06 -9.30 -0.66
CA ASN A 43 -10.58 -8.00 -0.17
C ASN A 43 -9.53 -7.35 -1.07
N VAL A 44 -9.07 -8.02 -2.12
CA VAL A 44 -8.04 -7.50 -3.03
C VAL A 44 -8.47 -7.67 -4.47
N LYS A 45 -8.49 -6.59 -5.24
CA LYS A 45 -8.95 -6.61 -6.63
C LYS A 45 -8.02 -5.86 -7.56
N VAL A 46 -7.94 -6.30 -8.80
CA VAL A 46 -7.32 -5.55 -9.89
C VAL A 46 -8.36 -4.59 -10.48
N THR A 47 -8.10 -3.29 -10.40
CA THR A 47 -8.95 -2.23 -10.94
C THR A 47 -8.16 -1.37 -11.93
N ASP A 48 -8.86 -0.49 -12.66
CA ASP A 48 -8.26 0.52 -13.54
C ASP A 48 -7.22 -0.05 -14.52
N PHE A 49 -7.52 -1.25 -15.04
CA PHE A 49 -6.62 -1.97 -15.94
C PHE A 49 -6.63 -1.32 -17.33
N GLU A 50 -5.45 -1.14 -17.91
CA GLU A 50 -5.26 -0.61 -19.24
C GLU A 50 -4.08 -1.30 -19.93
N LYS A 51 -4.29 -1.76 -21.17
CA LYS A 51 -3.21 -2.21 -22.04
C LYS A 51 -2.62 -1.00 -22.77
N ILE A 52 -1.40 -0.60 -22.42
CA ILE A 52 -0.73 0.59 -22.96
C ILE A 52 -0.08 0.29 -24.31
N ASN A 53 0.74 -0.77 -24.35
CA ASN A 53 1.49 -1.14 -25.55
C ASN A 53 1.77 -2.65 -25.54
N GLY A 54 2.25 -3.17 -26.66
CA GLY A 54 2.85 -4.49 -26.66
C GLY A 54 3.60 -4.84 -27.94
N ILE A 55 4.55 -5.74 -27.80
CA ILE A 55 5.45 -6.16 -28.87
C ILE A 55 5.46 -7.69 -28.97
N SER A 56 5.40 -8.19 -30.20
CA SER A 56 5.69 -9.60 -30.44
C SER A 56 7.13 -9.89 -30.05
N SER A 57 7.34 -10.93 -29.26
CA SER A 57 8.65 -11.36 -28.76
C SER A 57 9.04 -12.73 -29.32
N GLY A 58 8.39 -13.17 -30.41
CA GLY A 58 8.54 -14.47 -31.05
C GLY A 58 7.18 -15.07 -31.44
N ASP A 59 7.19 -16.25 -32.07
CA ASP A 59 5.98 -16.83 -32.68
C ASP A 59 4.84 -17.11 -31.69
N ASN A 60 5.16 -17.34 -30.42
CA ASN A 60 4.19 -17.62 -29.35
C ASN A 60 4.36 -16.71 -28.13
N TYR A 61 5.13 -15.62 -28.24
CA TYR A 61 5.47 -14.75 -27.11
C TYR A 61 5.04 -13.32 -27.38
N TYR A 62 4.46 -12.69 -26.36
CA TYR A 62 4.08 -11.29 -26.44
C TYR A 62 4.43 -10.58 -25.15
N THR A 63 5.14 -9.46 -25.24
CA THR A 63 5.42 -8.61 -24.09
C THR A 63 4.48 -7.43 -24.12
N LEU A 64 3.63 -7.33 -23.10
CA LEU A 64 2.71 -6.20 -22.91
C LEU A 64 3.28 -5.21 -21.90
N GLN A 65 3.01 -3.94 -22.14
CA GLN A 65 3.07 -2.89 -21.14
C GLN A 65 1.65 -2.61 -20.68
N VAL A 66 1.40 -2.80 -19.39
CA VAL A 66 0.07 -2.61 -18.80
C VAL A 66 0.15 -1.66 -17.62
N LYS A 67 -0.97 -0.97 -17.40
CA LYS A 67 -1.25 -0.19 -16.21
C LYS A 67 -2.42 -0.83 -15.46
N TYR A 68 -2.37 -0.83 -14.14
CA TYR A 68 -3.50 -1.23 -13.30
C TYR A 68 -3.34 -0.68 -11.88
N ALA A 69 -4.38 -0.80 -11.07
CA ALA A 69 -4.30 -0.61 -9.64
C ALA A 69 -4.67 -1.89 -8.90
N ILE A 70 -4.02 -2.12 -7.74
CA ILE A 70 -4.49 -3.08 -6.76
C ILE A 70 -5.34 -2.33 -5.74
N GLU A 71 -6.64 -2.62 -5.72
CA GLU A 71 -7.58 -2.12 -4.73
C GLU A 71 -7.61 -3.04 -3.52
N PHE A 72 -7.39 -2.46 -2.34
CA PHE A 72 -7.53 -3.12 -1.06
C PHE A 72 -8.79 -2.58 -0.37
N LYS A 73 -9.76 -3.46 -0.13
CA LYS A 73 -10.92 -3.10 0.68
C LYS A 73 -10.50 -2.97 2.13
N ALA A 74 -11.01 -1.94 2.79
CA ALA A 74 -10.95 -1.89 4.25
C ALA A 74 -11.75 -3.06 4.85
N PHE A 75 -11.28 -3.55 5.99
CA PHE A 75 -11.99 -4.56 6.78
C PHE A 75 -11.81 -4.28 8.27
N ASP A 76 -12.84 -4.58 9.05
CA ASP A 76 -13.01 -4.09 10.44
C ASP A 76 -11.78 -4.31 11.32
N LYS A 77 -11.16 -5.49 11.22
CA LYS A 77 -9.95 -5.85 11.98
C LYS A 77 -8.82 -4.83 11.75
N ASN A 78 -8.61 -4.42 10.50
CA ASN A 78 -7.56 -3.48 10.14
C ASN A 78 -7.94 -2.01 10.33
N ILE A 79 -9.23 -1.66 10.22
CA ILE A 79 -9.72 -0.32 10.58
C ILE A 79 -9.43 -0.04 12.05
N ASN A 80 -9.76 -0.98 12.94
CA ASN A 80 -9.55 -0.80 14.39
C ASN A 80 -8.08 -0.71 14.75
N VAL A 81 -7.24 -1.56 14.16
CA VAL A 81 -5.78 -1.48 14.34
C VAL A 81 -5.23 -0.15 13.84
N ALA A 82 -5.64 0.33 12.66
CA ALA A 82 -5.21 1.61 12.13
C ALA A 82 -5.63 2.78 13.02
N LYS A 83 -6.89 2.79 13.52
CA LYS A 83 -7.38 3.80 14.48
C LYS A 83 -6.57 3.82 15.77
N ASP A 84 -6.27 2.65 16.32
CA ASP A 84 -5.48 2.53 17.55
C ASP A 84 -4.06 3.09 17.37
N ILE A 85 -3.37 2.71 16.28
CA ILE A 85 -2.04 3.22 15.96
C ILE A 85 -2.05 4.75 15.80
N LEU A 86 -3.01 5.27 15.03
CA LEU A 86 -3.13 6.71 14.79
C LEU A 86 -3.46 7.47 16.08
N GLY A 87 -4.35 6.94 16.91
CA GLY A 87 -4.69 7.53 18.20
C GLY A 87 -3.52 7.51 19.18
N GLN A 88 -2.71 6.46 19.20
CA GLN A 88 -1.49 6.41 20.02
C GLN A 88 -0.44 7.40 19.51
N ALA A 89 -0.26 7.51 18.19
CA ALA A 89 0.65 8.48 17.58
C ALA A 89 0.23 9.92 17.90
N GLU A 90 -1.07 10.22 17.79
CA GLU A 90 -1.64 11.53 18.14
C GLU A 90 -1.44 11.85 19.61
N LYS A 91 -1.77 10.92 20.52
CA LYS A 91 -1.54 11.10 21.96
C LYS A 91 -0.07 11.31 22.29
N PHE A 92 0.84 10.54 21.69
CA PHE A 92 2.27 10.75 21.88
C PHE A 92 2.70 12.15 21.42
N GLN A 93 2.19 12.60 20.27
CA GLN A 93 2.48 13.93 19.76
C GLN A 93 1.94 15.02 20.70
N SER A 94 0.69 14.92 21.17
CA SER A 94 0.02 15.97 21.96
C SER A 94 0.37 15.96 23.44
N GLU A 95 0.58 14.78 24.04
CA GLU A 95 0.80 14.63 25.48
C GLU A 95 2.30 14.57 25.84
N VAL A 96 3.17 14.23 24.90
CA VAL A 96 4.60 14.06 25.14
C VAL A 96 5.42 15.06 24.33
N VAL A 97 5.35 15.02 23.00
CA VAL A 97 6.24 15.82 22.13
C VAL A 97 5.98 17.32 22.28
N GLN A 98 4.72 17.75 22.13
CA GLN A 98 4.37 19.17 22.24
C GLN A 98 4.70 19.76 23.62
N PRO A 99 4.35 19.14 24.75
CA PRO A 99 4.75 19.65 26.06
C PRO A 99 6.27 19.68 26.27
N SER A 100 7.01 18.69 25.78
CA SER A 100 8.48 18.70 25.84
C SER A 100 9.09 19.83 25.01
N GLN A 101 8.54 20.14 23.84
CA GLN A 101 8.96 21.29 23.03
C GLN A 101 8.74 22.61 23.79
N VAL A 102 7.56 22.80 24.38
CA VAL A 102 7.25 24.01 25.16
C VAL A 102 8.22 24.18 26.34
N ARG A 103 8.50 23.11 27.09
CA ARG A 103 9.44 23.17 28.22
C ARG A 103 10.88 23.42 27.79
N ARG A 104 11.32 22.77 26.70
CA ARG A 104 12.63 23.00 26.09
C ARG A 104 12.78 24.48 25.69
N ASP A 105 11.81 25.01 24.96
CA ASP A 105 11.86 26.37 24.41
C ASP A 105 11.83 27.42 25.53
N ALA A 106 11.03 27.19 26.58
CA ALA A 106 11.00 28.04 27.76
C ALA A 106 12.36 28.10 28.49
N TYR A 107 13.03 26.95 28.65
CA TYR A 107 14.38 26.90 29.24
C TYR A 107 15.40 27.62 28.35
N GLU A 108 15.39 27.39 27.04
CA GLU A 108 16.29 28.09 26.12
C GLU A 108 16.09 29.60 26.14
N GLN A 109 14.84 30.05 26.19
CA GLN A 109 14.51 31.47 26.24
C GLN A 109 15.03 32.09 27.54
N ALA A 110 14.73 31.50 28.70
CA ALA A 110 15.21 31.98 29.99
C ALA A 110 16.75 32.02 30.05
N ARG A 111 17.42 31.00 29.51
CA ARG A 111 18.89 30.95 29.41
C ARG A 111 19.43 32.07 28.53
N LYS A 112 18.85 32.28 27.34
CA LYS A 112 19.26 33.35 26.40
C LYS A 112 19.07 34.73 27.03
N GLU A 113 17.93 34.97 27.66
CA GLU A 113 17.62 36.22 28.35
C GLU A 113 18.62 36.51 29.49
N ALA A 114 18.87 35.53 30.36
CA ALA A 114 19.76 35.70 31.51
C ALA A 114 21.23 35.97 31.12
N VAL A 115 21.70 35.36 30.03
CA VAL A 115 23.04 35.66 29.48
C VAL A 115 23.04 37.04 28.82
N SER A 116 22.02 37.37 28.03
CA SER A 116 21.95 38.67 27.33
C SER A 116 21.80 39.86 28.29
N SER A 117 21.18 39.65 29.45
CA SER A 117 21.04 40.68 30.49
C SER A 117 22.30 40.85 31.36
N GLY A 118 23.34 40.06 31.12
CA GLY A 118 24.56 40.05 31.95
C GLY A 118 24.38 39.44 33.33
N LYS A 119 23.26 38.75 33.62
CA LYS A 119 23.04 38.05 34.89
C LYS A 119 23.97 36.84 35.02
N TYR A 120 24.32 36.23 33.89
CA TYR A 120 25.29 35.15 33.77
C TYR A 120 26.34 35.48 32.71
N GLU A 121 27.59 35.06 32.95
CA GLU A 121 28.70 35.28 32.02
C GLU A 121 28.49 34.55 30.68
N ASN A 122 27.95 33.33 30.73
CA ASN A 122 27.67 32.51 29.57
C ASN A 122 26.60 31.45 29.87
N ALA A 123 26.19 30.69 28.85
CA ALA A 123 25.16 29.65 28.98
C ALA A 123 25.56 28.54 29.96
N ALA A 124 26.83 28.15 30.00
CA ALA A 124 27.28 27.07 30.89
C ALA A 124 27.19 27.47 32.37
N ALA A 125 27.49 28.74 32.70
CA ALA A 125 27.29 29.26 34.05
C ALA A 125 25.81 29.21 34.47
N TYR A 126 24.88 29.54 33.56
CA TYR A 126 23.44 29.40 33.80
C TYR A 126 23.05 27.94 34.01
N ASP A 127 23.50 27.03 33.15
CA ASP A 127 23.17 25.61 33.19
C ASP A 127 23.71 24.92 34.46
N MET A 128 24.86 25.36 34.98
CA MET A 128 25.41 24.87 36.26
C MET A 128 24.54 25.27 37.45
N ASP A 129 24.09 26.53 37.50
CA ASP A 129 23.21 27.04 38.58
C ASP A 129 21.80 26.43 38.52
N HIS A 130 21.36 26.01 37.34
CA HIS A 130 20.04 25.39 37.10
C HIS A 130 20.17 23.90 36.72
N SER A 131 21.10 23.18 37.37
CA SER A 131 21.46 21.81 37.00
C SER A 131 20.28 20.82 36.95
N ALA A 132 19.27 20.99 37.81
CA ALA A 132 18.08 20.14 37.83
C ALA A 132 17.14 20.43 36.64
N GLU A 133 16.97 21.70 36.28
CA GLU A 133 16.23 22.13 35.10
C GLU A 133 16.99 21.74 33.81
N TRP A 134 18.31 21.83 33.81
CA TRP A 134 19.17 21.39 32.72
C TRP A 134 19.02 19.89 32.43
N GLU A 135 18.95 19.05 33.47
CA GLU A 135 18.69 17.61 33.30
C GLU A 135 17.33 17.35 32.63
N LYS A 136 16.28 18.04 33.07
CA LYS A 136 14.95 17.96 32.46
C LYS A 136 14.95 18.47 31.02
N TYR A 137 15.63 19.58 30.76
CA TYR A 137 15.82 20.13 29.42
C TYR A 137 16.46 19.08 28.49
N ASN A 138 17.48 18.34 28.93
CA ASN A 138 18.13 17.34 28.09
C ASN A 138 17.18 16.20 27.70
N ILE A 139 16.32 15.77 28.61
CA ILE A 139 15.27 14.78 28.34
C ILE A 139 14.28 15.34 27.32
N ASP A 140 13.75 16.54 27.57
CA ASP A 140 12.78 17.21 26.71
C ASP A 140 13.35 17.49 25.32
N ASN A 141 14.62 17.88 25.24
CA ASN A 141 15.33 18.11 23.99
C ASN A 141 15.47 16.82 23.18
N ASN A 142 15.82 15.70 23.80
CA ASN A 142 15.88 14.42 23.11
C ASN A 142 14.51 14.02 22.53
N VAL A 143 13.45 14.12 23.34
CA VAL A 143 12.07 13.84 22.90
C VAL A 143 11.66 14.76 21.74
N ALA A 144 11.95 16.06 21.86
CA ALA A 144 11.57 17.06 20.87
C ALA A 144 12.36 16.97 19.56
N THR A 145 13.60 16.45 19.59
CA THR A 145 14.47 16.34 18.41
C THR A 145 14.38 14.99 17.71
N ASN A 146 13.96 13.93 18.42
CA ASN A 146 13.81 12.58 17.86
C ASN A 146 12.40 11.98 17.97
N PRO A 147 11.30 12.75 17.74
CA PRO A 147 9.94 12.22 17.85
C PRO A 147 9.67 11.09 16.84
N ASP A 148 10.32 11.18 15.67
CA ASP A 148 10.14 10.24 14.56
C ASP A 148 10.57 8.82 14.90
N TRP A 149 11.58 8.62 15.76
CA TRP A 149 12.02 7.27 16.12
C TRP A 149 10.93 6.50 16.88
N VAL A 150 10.29 7.16 17.84
CA VAL A 150 9.20 6.57 18.63
C VAL A 150 7.96 6.33 17.75
N LEU A 151 7.59 7.33 16.94
CA LEU A 151 6.48 7.21 15.99
C LEU A 151 6.70 6.09 14.96
N ASN A 152 7.92 5.94 14.46
CA ASN A 152 8.29 4.88 13.53
C ASN A 152 8.17 3.50 14.18
N ASN A 153 8.54 3.35 15.45
CA ASN A 153 8.38 2.08 16.17
C ASN A 153 6.91 1.66 16.30
N PHE A 154 6.01 2.59 16.66
CA PHE A 154 4.56 2.32 16.71
C PHE A 154 4.02 1.94 15.33
N THR A 155 4.39 2.73 14.32
CA THR A 155 3.95 2.55 12.95
C THR A 155 4.42 1.20 12.38
N ASN A 156 5.68 0.81 12.62
CA ASN A 156 6.25 -0.44 12.11
C ASN A 156 5.61 -1.67 12.73
N LYS A 157 5.39 -1.68 14.05
CA LYS A 157 4.63 -2.75 14.73
C LYS A 157 3.21 -2.84 14.19
N GLY A 158 2.58 -1.68 14.00
CA GLY A 158 1.25 -1.57 13.39
C GLY A 158 1.16 -2.16 11.98
N ARG A 159 2.11 -1.82 11.10
CA ARG A 159 2.21 -2.37 9.74
C ARG A 159 2.33 -3.89 9.73
N ALA A 160 3.10 -4.46 10.65
CA ALA A 160 3.24 -5.91 10.76
C ALA A 160 1.90 -6.57 11.10
N ILE A 161 1.15 -6.01 12.05
CA ILE A 161 -0.19 -6.51 12.43
C ILE A 161 -1.16 -6.40 11.24
N LEU A 162 -1.23 -5.24 10.60
CA LEU A 162 -2.10 -5.00 9.44
C LEU A 162 -1.82 -6.00 8.31
N THR A 163 -0.54 -6.27 8.04
CA THR A 163 -0.11 -7.19 6.99
C THR A 163 -0.39 -8.65 7.34
N ASN A 164 -0.20 -9.05 8.60
CA ASN A 164 -0.54 -10.39 9.07
C ASN A 164 -2.04 -10.65 8.95
N ASN A 165 -2.87 -9.67 9.30
CA ASN A 165 -4.32 -9.77 9.14
C ASN A 165 -4.72 -9.94 7.66
N LEU A 166 -4.04 -9.26 6.73
CA LEU A 166 -4.25 -9.48 5.30
C LEU A 166 -3.84 -10.90 4.88
N ARG A 167 -2.71 -11.41 5.38
CA ARG A 167 -2.25 -12.78 5.08
C ARG A 167 -3.20 -13.85 5.62
N GLU A 168 -3.84 -13.62 6.76
CA GLU A 168 -4.86 -14.53 7.29
C GLU A 168 -6.10 -14.58 6.39
N LEU A 169 -6.56 -13.43 5.89
CA LEU A 169 -7.76 -13.35 5.04
C LEU A 169 -7.50 -13.76 3.59
N CYS A 170 -6.28 -13.52 3.10
CA CYS A 170 -5.90 -13.69 1.71
C CYS A 170 -4.63 -14.56 1.57
N PRO A 171 -4.57 -15.80 2.10
CA PRO A 171 -3.30 -16.54 2.27
C PRO A 171 -2.53 -16.84 0.98
N ASN A 172 -3.23 -16.94 -0.15
CA ASN A 172 -2.67 -17.35 -1.44
C ASN A 172 -2.26 -16.17 -2.34
N MET A 173 -2.17 -14.95 -1.81
CA MET A 173 -1.76 -13.80 -2.58
C MET A 173 -0.24 -13.79 -2.83
N ASN A 174 0.15 -13.17 -3.93
CA ASN A 174 1.54 -12.94 -4.28
C ASN A 174 2.25 -12.08 -3.21
N GLN A 175 3.51 -12.39 -2.92
CA GLN A 175 4.30 -11.66 -1.93
C GLN A 175 4.37 -10.14 -2.18
N VAL A 176 4.39 -9.72 -3.45
CA VAL A 176 4.40 -8.29 -3.82
C VAL A 176 3.15 -7.57 -3.29
N VAL A 177 2.00 -8.25 -3.25
CA VAL A 177 0.73 -7.67 -2.75
C VAL A 177 0.85 -7.33 -1.28
N TYR A 178 1.40 -8.23 -0.46
CA TYR A 178 1.62 -7.96 0.96
C TYR A 178 2.64 -6.86 1.18
N GLN A 179 3.68 -6.78 0.35
CA GLN A 179 4.69 -5.73 0.44
C GLN A 179 4.11 -4.36 0.12
N GLU A 180 3.31 -4.24 -0.94
CA GLU A 180 2.64 -2.97 -1.28
C GLU A 180 1.61 -2.57 -0.24
N TYR A 181 0.85 -3.52 0.28
CA TYR A 181 -0.06 -3.29 1.40
C TYR A 181 0.69 -2.75 2.63
N ALA A 182 1.82 -3.36 2.98
CA ALA A 182 2.64 -2.97 4.14
C ALA A 182 3.29 -1.59 4.00
N LYS A 183 3.49 -1.09 2.77
CA LYS A 183 4.06 0.24 2.48
C LYS A 183 3.03 1.36 2.58
N ALA A 184 1.74 1.07 2.40
CA ALA A 184 0.67 2.07 2.44
C ALA A 184 0.65 2.84 3.76
N ALA A 185 0.43 4.15 3.75
CA ALA A 185 0.35 4.93 5.00
C ALA A 185 -0.78 4.39 5.91
N ILE A 186 -0.59 4.42 7.25
CA ILE A 186 -1.52 3.78 8.20
C ILE A 186 -2.97 4.26 8.00
N ASN A 187 -3.15 5.56 7.76
CA ASN A 187 -4.45 6.17 7.51
C ASN A 187 -5.16 5.64 6.26
N LYS A 188 -4.44 5.09 5.27
CA LYS A 188 -5.05 4.47 4.09
C LYS A 188 -5.84 3.22 4.45
N HIS A 189 -5.52 2.52 5.54
CA HIS A 189 -6.24 1.32 5.97
C HIS A 189 -7.58 1.61 6.67
N LEU A 190 -7.92 2.88 6.85
CA LEU A 190 -9.24 3.29 7.36
C LEU A 190 -10.34 3.12 6.31
N ASP A 191 -9.97 3.15 5.03
CA ASP A 191 -10.88 3.10 3.89
C ASP A 191 -10.34 2.17 2.80
N THR A 192 -11.16 1.92 1.78
CA THR A 192 -10.67 1.27 0.57
C THR A 192 -9.63 2.16 -0.11
N PHE A 193 -8.49 1.58 -0.48
CA PHE A 193 -7.42 2.32 -1.15
C PHE A 193 -6.84 1.53 -2.33
N LYS A 194 -6.20 2.26 -3.24
CA LYS A 194 -5.61 1.73 -4.47
C LYS A 194 -4.10 1.96 -4.50
N VAL A 195 -3.35 0.97 -4.95
CA VAL A 195 -1.92 1.07 -5.24
C VAL A 195 -1.71 0.99 -6.75
N PRO A 196 -1.26 2.06 -7.42
CA PRO A 196 -1.10 2.09 -8.87
C PRO A 196 0.20 1.40 -9.33
N PHE A 197 0.12 0.74 -10.48
CA PHE A 197 1.22 0.12 -11.22
C PHE A 197 1.18 0.65 -12.66
N GLU A 198 2.02 1.63 -12.97
CA GLU A 198 1.88 2.43 -14.20
C GLU A 198 2.64 1.89 -15.43
N ASN A 199 3.59 0.97 -15.24
CA ASN A 199 4.47 0.49 -16.32
C ASN A 199 4.86 -0.99 -16.14
N ASN A 200 3.90 -1.84 -15.78
CA ASN A 200 4.18 -3.25 -15.54
C ASN A 200 4.39 -3.98 -16.88
N LYS A 201 5.45 -4.79 -16.96
CA LYS A 201 5.74 -5.61 -18.14
C LYS A 201 5.20 -7.02 -17.89
N LEU A 202 4.24 -7.41 -18.71
CA LEU A 202 3.63 -8.73 -18.67
C LEU A 202 4.08 -9.54 -19.88
N THR A 203 4.83 -10.62 -19.65
CA THR A 203 5.22 -11.54 -20.73
C THR A 203 4.20 -12.66 -20.82
N MET A 204 3.55 -12.79 -21.97
CA MET A 204 2.51 -13.80 -22.19
C MET A 204 2.95 -14.81 -23.24
N ILE A 205 2.56 -16.07 -23.02
CA ILE A 205 2.79 -17.19 -23.93
C ILE A 205 1.44 -17.67 -24.48
N LYS A 206 1.37 -17.88 -25.79
CA LYS A 206 0.21 -18.48 -26.44
C LYS A 206 0.21 -19.99 -26.17
N SER A 207 -0.86 -20.47 -25.56
CA SER A 207 -1.14 -21.89 -25.33
C SER A 207 -2.40 -22.32 -26.09
N ASP A 208 -2.68 -23.62 -26.11
CA ASP A 208 -3.92 -24.17 -26.69
C ASP A 208 -5.19 -23.62 -26.02
N ASN A 209 -5.08 -23.16 -24.77
CA ASN A 209 -6.17 -22.59 -23.98
C ASN A 209 -6.15 -21.05 -23.95
N GLY A 210 -5.42 -20.40 -24.86
CA GLY A 210 -5.27 -18.96 -24.92
C GLY A 210 -3.96 -18.44 -24.34
N TRP A 211 -3.89 -17.15 -24.03
CA TRP A 211 -2.68 -16.50 -23.51
C TRP A 211 -2.55 -16.69 -22.00
N ILE A 212 -1.38 -17.13 -21.56
CA ILE A 212 -1.04 -17.28 -20.14
C ILE A 212 0.18 -16.42 -19.77
N ASN A 213 0.27 -15.99 -18.51
CA ASN A 213 1.49 -15.34 -18.02
C ASN A 213 2.62 -16.38 -17.96
N ARG A 214 3.84 -15.94 -18.28
CA ARG A 214 5.05 -16.75 -18.14
C ARG A 214 5.50 -16.85 -16.68
#